data_AF-A0A6I1YI89-F1
#
_entry.id   AF-A0A6I1YI89-F1
#
_cell.length_a   1.000
_cell.length_b   1.000
_cell.length_c   1.000
_cell.angle_alpha   90.00
_cell.angle_beta   90.00
_cell.angle_gamma   90.00
#
_symmetry.space_group_name_H-M   'P 1'
#
loop_
_entity.id
_entity.type
_entity.pdbx_description
1 polymer ?
#
loop_
_entity_poly.entity_id
_entity_poly.type
_entity_poly.pdbx_seq_one_letter_code
_entity_poly.pdbx_strand_id
1 'polypeptide(L)' 'MIARILRQGPGLVFTTRDHPVRSRPGWSADAMRHGVSTVRSGRRRTLGLVFHDVA' A
#
# COMPACT_ATOMS: atom_id res chain seq x y z
N MET A 1 -3.54 -7.45 -7.92
CA MET A 1 -2.55 -6.64 -7.19
C MET A 1 -1.47 -6.25 -8.17
N ILE A 2 -1.24 -4.95 -8.40
CA ILE A 2 -0.15 -4.49 -9.27
C ILE A 2 1.11 -4.36 -8.40
N ALA A 3 2.19 -5.04 -8.77
CA ALA A 3 3.47 -4.89 -8.09
C ALA A 3 4.11 -3.56 -8.49
N ARG A 4 4.42 -2.71 -7.52
CA ARG A 4 5.20 -1.49 -7.71
C ARG A 4 6.63 -1.71 -7.24
N ILE A 5 7.59 -1.61 -8.16
CA ILE A 5 9.02 -1.57 -7.82
C ILE A 5 9.42 -0.12 -7.65
N LEU A 6 9.88 0.24 -6.45
CA LEU A 6 10.43 1.55 -6.17
C LEU A 6 11.96 1.47 -6.22
N ARG A 7 12.58 2.43 -6.91
CA ARG A 7 14.02 2.72 -6.74
C ARG A 7 14.22 3.50 -5.44
N GLN A 8 15.46 3.81 -5.09
CA GLN A 8 15.75 4.71 -3.98
C GLN A 8 15.24 6.13 -4.28
N GLY A 9 14.55 6.75 -3.31
CA GLY A 9 14.02 8.12 -3.41
C GLY A 9 12.48 8.18 -3.43
N PRO A 10 11.79 7.49 -4.35
CA PRO A 10 10.34 7.46 -4.39
C PRO A 10 9.67 6.85 -3.15
N GLY A 11 8.47 7.34 -2.83
CA GLY A 11 7.55 6.77 -1.87
C GLY A 11 6.21 6.40 -2.50
N LEU A 12 5.37 5.69 -1.74
CA LEU A 12 3.97 5.44 -2.08
C LEU A 12 3.12 5.58 -0.84
N VAL A 13 1.84 5.94 -1.03
CA VAL A 13 0.86 6.06 0.04
C VAL A 13 -0.33 5.18 -0.32
N PHE A 14 -0.81 4.42 0.66
CA PHE A 14 -1.97 3.55 0.55
C PHE A 14 -2.66 3.49 1.91
N THR A 15 -3.95 3.18 1.90
CA THR A 15 -4.71 2.93 3.13
C THR A 15 -4.27 1.60 3.76
N THR A 16 -4.30 1.50 5.09
CA THR A 16 -3.86 0.26 5.77
C THR A 16 -4.89 -0.86 5.73
N ARG A 17 -6.18 -0.54 5.58
CA ARG A 17 -7.30 -1.48 5.65
C ARG A 17 -8.21 -1.47 4.42
N ASP A 18 -8.78 -0.32 4.06
CA ASP A 18 -9.87 -0.24 3.09
C ASP A 18 -9.43 0.37 1.76
N HIS A 19 -9.60 -0.36 0.66
CA HIS A 19 -9.39 0.11 -0.70
C HIS A 19 -10.71 0.62 -1.29
N PRO A 20 -10.85 1.93 -1.58
CA PRO A 20 -12.07 2.46 -2.17
C PRO A 20 -12.22 1.97 -3.61
N VAL A 21 -13.36 1.38 -3.92
CA VAL A 21 -13.71 0.92 -5.28
C VAL A 21 -14.97 1.61 -5.76
N ARG A 22 -14.99 1.94 -7.06
CA ARG A 22 -16.19 2.48 -7.70
C ARG A 22 -17.27 1.40 -7.76
N SER A 23 -18.49 1.76 -7.37
CA SER A 23 -19.67 0.90 -7.38
C SER A 23 -20.85 1.64 -8.03
N ARG A 24 -21.91 0.94 -8.42
CA ARG A 24 -23.09 1.55 -9.06
C ARG A 24 -23.73 2.69 -8.24
N PRO A 25 -23.91 2.57 -6.90
CA PRO A 25 -24.46 3.67 -6.11
C PRO A 25 -23.41 4.68 -5.61
N GLY A 26 -22.13 4.55 -5.97
CA GLY A 26 -21.06 5.45 -5.50
C GLY A 26 -19.76 4.72 -5.22
N TRP A 27 -19.33 4.69 -3.95
CA TRP A 27 -18.10 4.03 -3.52
C TRP A 27 -18.40 2.94 -2.51
N SER A 28 -17.64 1.85 -2.58
CA SER A 28 -17.62 0.81 -1.55
C SER A 28 -16.19 0.56 -1.10
N ALA A 29 -16.03 -0.20 -0.01
CA ALA A 29 -14.74 -0.61 0.52
C ALA A 29 -14.48 -2.07 0.18
N ASP A 30 -13.35 -2.34 -0.47
CA ASP A 30 -12.75 -3.68 -0.54
C ASP A 30 -11.55 -3.76 0.41
N ALA A 31 -11.11 -4.96 0.75
CA ALA A 31 -9.89 -5.14 1.53
C ALA A 31 -8.66 -4.66 0.74
N MET A 32 -7.87 -3.75 1.32
CA MET A 32 -6.59 -3.34 0.76
C MET A 32 -5.59 -4.49 0.84
N ARG A 33 -5.15 -4.98 -0.33
CA ARG A 33 -4.10 -5.99 -0.44
C ARG A 33 -2.75 -5.32 -0.58
N HIS A 34 -2.01 -5.29 0.51
CA HIS A 34 -0.61 -4.86 0.54
C HIS A 34 0.27 -5.98 1.08
N GLY A 35 1.53 -5.95 0.68
CA GLY A 35 2.50 -6.98 0.99
C GLY A 35 3.81 -6.70 0.26
N VAL A 36 4.86 -7.39 0.67
CA VAL A 36 6.18 -7.23 0.08
C VAL A 36 6.64 -8.55 -0.53
N SER A 37 7.18 -8.50 -1.74
CA SER A 37 7.76 -9.69 -2.37
C SER A 37 9.06 -10.11 -1.68
N THR A 38 9.33 -11.42 -1.65
CA THR A 38 10.60 -11.99 -1.19
C THR A 38 11.78 -11.38 -1.94
N VAL A 39 12.82 -11.02 -1.19
CA VAL A 39 14.11 -10.57 -1.76
C VAL A 39 14.91 -11.81 -2.15
N ARG A 40 15.13 -12.01 -3.46
CA ARG A 40 15.87 -13.17 -3.99
C ARG A 40 17.39 -12.99 -3.95
N SER A 41 17.86 -11.74 -3.91
CA SER A 41 19.28 -11.39 -3.80
C SER A 41 19.44 -9.94 -3.29
N GLY A 42 20.60 -9.65 -2.67
CA GLY A 42 20.89 -8.33 -2.12
C GLY A 42 20.07 -7.98 -0.88
N ARG A 43 19.85 -6.68 -0.63
CA ARG A 43 19.09 -6.18 0.53
C ARG A 43 18.17 -5.05 0.13
N ARG A 44 16.94 -5.07 0.65
CA ARG A 44 15.96 -3.98 0.53
C ARG A 44 15.80 -3.30 1.89
N ARG A 45 15.88 -1.97 1.92
CA ARG A 45 15.60 -1.13 3.10
C ARG A 45 14.49 -0.16 2.74
N THR A 46 13.53 0.02 3.64
CA THR A 46 12.36 0.89 3.45
C THR A 46 12.06 1.62 4.75
N LEU A 47 11.64 2.87 4.66
CA LEU A 47 11.05 3.61 5.77
C LEU A 47 9.52 3.49 5.64
N GLY A 48 8.87 3.05 6.72
CA GLY A 48 7.40 3.05 6.82
C GLY A 48 6.94 4.14 7.78
N LEU A 49 5.93 4.90 7.37
CA LEU A 49 5.21 5.85 8.24
C LEU A 49 3.77 5.37 8.34
N VAL A 50 3.28 5.21 9.57
CA VAL A 50 1.89 4.80 9.83
C VAL A 50 1.17 5.97 10.47
N PHE A 51 0.15 6.46 9.79
CA PHE A 51 -0.71 7.52 10.29
C PHE A 51 -1.85 6.89 11.08
N HIS A 52 -1.95 7.27 12.36
CA HIS A 52 -3.10 6.94 13.20
C HIS A 52 -3.89 8.21 13.41
N ASP A 53 -5.19 8.13 13.19
CA ASP A 53 -6.11 9.14 13.68
C ASP A 53 -6.44 8.79 15.13
N VAL A 54 -6.14 9.70 16.05
CA VAL A 54 -6.50 9.60 17.46
C VAL A 54 -7.31 10.85 17.75
N ALA A 55 -8.62 10.67 17.91
CA ALA A 55 -9.53 11.72 18.34
C ALA A 55 -9.39 12.00 19.84
#